data_AF-A0A2W7RBG5-F1
#
_entry.id   AF-A0A2W7RBG5-F1
#
_cell.length_a   1.000
_cell.length_b   1.000
_cell.length_c   1.000
_cell.angle_alpha   90.00
_cell.angle_beta   90.00
_cell.angle_gamma   90.00
#
_symmetry.space_group_name_H-M   'P 1'
#
loop_
_entity.id
_entity.type
_entity.pdbx_description
1 polymer ?
#
loop_
_entity_poly.entity_id
_entity_poly.type
_entity_poly.pdbx_seq_one_letter_code
_entity_poly.pdbx_strand_id
1 'polypeptide(L)'
;MRSLFLFYKQINSFNIPFSFIIALLVLSEGGSFAVFFFLPLLTLGFMLSLYLYEVRHANQYFFYFNLGLDKVKLIGFTFGINATITLIYFLIF
;
A
#
# COMPACT_ATOMS: atom_id res chain seq x y z
N MET A 1 -1.76 -13.75 -12.57
CA MET A 1 -2.10 -12.31 -12.55
C MET A 1 -3.25 -11.96 -11.59
N ARG A 2 -4.36 -12.72 -11.58
CA ARG A 2 -5.50 -12.45 -10.68
C ARG A 2 -5.12 -12.36 -9.19
N SER A 3 -4.23 -13.23 -8.72
CA SER A 3 -3.73 -13.24 -7.33
C SER A 3 -2.94 -11.98 -6.97
N LEU A 4 -2.03 -11.53 -7.85
CA LEU A 4 -1.26 -10.29 -7.68
C LEU A 4 -2.19 -9.08 -7.54
N PHE A 5 -3.20 -8.99 -8.41
CA PHE A 5 -4.17 -7.89 -8.38
C PHE A 5 -5.08 -7.93 -7.14
N LEU A 6 -5.52 -9.13 -6.73
CA LEU A 6 -6.29 -9.29 -5.50
C LEU A 6 -5.48 -8.85 -4.27
N PHE A 7 -4.22 -9.27 -4.20
CA PHE A 7 -3.31 -8.84 -3.13
C PHE A 7 -3.13 -7.32 -3.13
N TYR A 8 -2.83 -6.73 -4.29
CA TYR A 8 -2.72 -5.28 -4.47
C TYR A 8 -3.97 -4.54 -3.96
N LYS A 9 -5.16 -5.02 -4.34
CA LYS A 9 -6.43 -4.42 -3.93
C LYS A 9 -6.63 -4.53 -2.41
N GLN A 10 -6.30 -5.68 -1.82
CA GLN A 10 -6.47 -5.89 -0.39
C GLN A 10 -5.49 -5.03 0.42
N ILE A 11 -4.22 -4.95 0.03
CA ILE A 11 -3.25 -4.08 0.72
C ILE A 11 -3.66 -2.60 0.61
N ASN A 12 -4.02 -2.14 -0.59
CA ASN A 12 -4.42 -0.75 -0.77
C ASN A 12 -5.76 -0.39 -0.12
N SER A 13 -6.62 -1.37 0.19
CA SER A 13 -7.83 -1.13 0.99
C SER A 13 -7.53 -0.66 2.43
N PHE A 14 -6.32 -0.92 2.93
CA PHE A 14 -5.81 -0.36 4.18
C PHE A 14 -4.92 0.86 3.92
N ASN A 15 -4.04 0.76 2.93
CA ASN A 15 -2.99 1.76 2.71
C ASN A 15 -3.54 3.12 2.27
N ILE A 16 -4.55 3.13 1.38
CA ILE A 16 -5.14 4.37 0.89
C ILE A 16 -5.84 5.13 2.03
N PRO A 17 -6.74 4.53 2.83
CA PRO A 17 -7.32 5.22 3.98
C PRO A 17 -6.30 5.78 4.96
N PHE A 18 -5.26 5.03 5.32
CA PHE A 18 -4.24 5.53 6.24
C PHE A 18 -3.46 6.71 5.67
N SER A 19 -3.04 6.59 4.41
CA SER A 19 -2.34 7.67 3.71
C SER A 19 -3.21 8.92 3.59
N PHE A 20 -4.51 8.73 3.32
CA PHE A 20 -5.49 9.81 3.24
C PHE A 20 -5.71 10.51 4.59
N ILE A 21 -5.85 9.75 5.68
CA ILE A 21 -6.00 10.32 7.04
C ILE A 21 -4.77 11.15 7.42
N ILE A 22 -3.56 10.62 7.19
CA ILE A 22 -2.31 11.34 7.49
C ILE A 22 -2.23 12.63 6.65
N ALA A 23 -2.54 12.55 5.36
CA ALA A 23 -2.53 13.71 4.48
C ALA A 23 -3.53 14.79 4.93
N LEU A 24 -4.73 14.40 5.38
CA LEU A 24 -5.72 15.34 5.92
C LEU A 24 -5.27 16.00 7.23
N LEU A 25 -4.68 15.22 8.15
CA LEU A 25 -4.15 15.75 9.40
C LEU A 25 -3.08 16.81 9.12
N VAL A 26 -2.13 16.51 8.25
CA VAL A 26 -1.06 17.46 7.92
C VAL A 26 -1.55 18.65 7.12
N LEU A 27 -2.54 18.46 6.23
CA LEU A 27 -3.18 19.56 5.52
C LEU A 27 -3.86 20.54 6.49
N SER A 28 -4.44 20.05 7.59
CA SER A 28 -5.06 20.91 8.61
C SER A 28 -4.06 21.79 9.35
N GLU A 29 -2.78 21.41 9.36
CA GLU A 29 -1.65 22.18 9.93
C GLU A 29 -0.93 23.04 8.87
N GLY A 30 -1.45 23.10 7.64
CA GLY A 30 -0.88 23.88 6.53
C GLY A 30 0.19 23.15 5.71
N GLY A 31 0.35 21.84 5.89
CA GLY A 31 1.28 21.03 5.09
C GLY A 31 0.72 20.59 3.73
N SER A 32 1.58 19.98 2.90
CA SER A 32 1.21 19.55 1.54
C SER A 32 0.47 18.21 1.55
N PHE A 33 -0.82 18.22 1.18
CA PHE A 33 -1.61 17.00 1.07
C PHE A 33 -0.93 15.95 0.17
N ALA A 34 -0.42 16.34 -0.99
CA ALA A 34 0.16 15.41 -1.95
C ALA A 34 1.40 14.68 -1.38
N VAL A 35 2.32 15.43 -0.78
CA VAL A 35 3.54 14.87 -0.17
C VAL A 35 3.16 13.91 0.96
N PHE A 36 2.25 14.32 1.84
CA PHE A 36 1.85 13.53 3.00
C PHE A 36 0.82 12.45 2.69
N PHE A 37 0.30 12.37 1.46
CA PHE A 37 -0.43 11.22 0.94
C PHE A 37 0.54 10.17 0.38
N PHE A 38 1.45 10.59 -0.51
CA PHE A 38 2.35 9.66 -1.19
C PHE A 38 3.45 9.10 -0.28
N LEU A 39 3.90 9.87 0.71
CA LEU A 39 4.94 9.41 1.63
C LEU A 39 4.47 8.21 2.47
N PRO A 40 3.32 8.24 3.18
CA PRO A 40 2.80 7.05 3.86
C PRO A 40 2.42 5.92 2.90
N LEU A 41 1.92 6.24 1.70
CA LEU A 41 1.55 5.25 0.68
C LEU A 41 2.71 4.33 0.29
N LEU A 42 3.95 4.83 0.38
CA LEU A 42 5.18 4.09 0.08
C LEU A 42 5.92 3.59 1.32
N THR A 43 5.70 4.18 2.49
CA THR A 43 6.51 3.93 3.70
C THR A 43 5.69 3.30 4.82
N LEU A 44 5.49 4.03 5.92
CA LEU A 44 4.88 3.52 7.15
C LEU A 44 3.43 3.09 6.96
N GLY A 45 2.66 3.79 6.13
CA GLY A 45 1.29 3.39 5.78
C GLY A 45 1.26 2.04 5.06
N PHE A 46 2.21 1.83 4.14
CA PHE A 46 2.37 0.57 3.44
C PHE A 46 2.80 -0.57 4.38
N MET A 47 3.79 -0.34 5.24
CA MET A 47 4.24 -1.33 6.23
C MET A 47 3.12 -1.71 7.20
N LEU A 48 2.36 -0.72 7.70
CA LEU A 48 1.22 -0.95 8.57
C LEU A 48 0.12 -1.76 7.87
N SER A 49 -0.11 -1.49 6.58
CA SER A 49 -1.07 -2.23 5.77
C SER A 49 -0.67 -3.68 5.57
N LEU A 50 0.62 -3.96 5.34
CA LEU A 50 1.15 -5.32 5.29
C LEU A 50 0.94 -6.04 6.62
N TYR A 51 1.29 -5.39 7.73
CA TYR A 51 1.12 -5.97 9.06
C TYR A 51 -0.35 -6.29 9.37
N LEU A 52 -1.26 -5.35 9.15
CA LEU A 52 -2.69 -5.55 9.39
C LEU A 52 -3.30 -6.60 8.47
N TYR A 53 -2.84 -6.67 7.22
CA TYR A 53 -3.23 -7.74 6.32
C TYR A 53 -2.82 -9.11 6.87
N GLU A 54 -1.58 -9.25 7.33
CA GLU A 54 -1.07 -10.49 7.92
C GLU A 54 -1.83 -10.89 9.18
N VAL A 55 -2.10 -9.95 10.08
CA VAL A 55 -2.90 -10.21 11.29
C VAL A 55 -4.31 -10.64 10.92
N ARG A 56 -4.97 -9.94 9.99
CA ARG A 56 -6.35 -10.25 9.58
C ARG A 56 -6.48 -11.58 8.85
N HIS A 57 -5.46 -11.97 8.09
CA HIS A 57 -5.46 -13.19 7.28
C HIS A 57 -4.54 -14.27 7.86
N ALA A 58 -4.15 -14.17 9.14
CA ALA A 58 -3.29 -15.15 9.81
C ALA A 58 -3.86 -16.58 9.73
N ASN A 59 -5.19 -16.71 9.85
CA ASN A 59 -5.90 -17.99 9.73
C ASN A 59 -6.04 -18.47 8.27
N GLN A 60 -5.71 -17.62 7.29
CA GLN A 60 -5.74 -17.92 5.85
C GLN A 60 -4.33 -18.09 5.28
N TYR A 61 -3.39 -18.57 6.11
CA TYR A 61 -1.98 -18.82 5.76
C TYR A 61 -1.79 -19.53 4.40
N PHE A 62 -2.76 -20.35 4.01
CA PHE A 62 -2.84 -21.05 2.73
C PHE A 62 -2.94 -20.15 1.48
N PHE A 63 -3.33 -18.87 1.58
CA PHE A 63 -3.49 -18.02 0.40
C PHE A 63 -2.15 -17.69 -0.27
N TYR A 64 -1.08 -17.57 0.53
CA TYR A 64 0.28 -17.31 0.03
C TYR A 64 0.96 -18.58 -0.49
N PHE A 65 0.79 -19.69 0.22
CA PHE A 65 1.45 -20.96 -0.10
C PHE A 65 0.78 -21.73 -1.27
N ASN A 66 -0.54 -21.65 -1.44
CA ASN A 66 -1.25 -22.44 -2.46
C ASN A 66 -1.13 -21.91 -3.90
N LEU A 67 -0.59 -20.70 -4.10
CA LEU A 67 -0.50 -20.09 -5.44
C LEU A 67 0.91 -20.10 -6.04
N GLY A 68 1.90 -20.65 -5.34
CA GLY A 68 3.30 -20.73 -5.82
C GLY A 68 4.00 -19.37 -5.96
N LEU A 69 3.45 -18.31 -5.35
CA LEU A 69 3.99 -16.96 -5.42
C LEU A 69 4.66 -16.60 -4.09
N ASP A 70 5.93 -16.23 -4.17
CA ASP A 70 6.69 -15.74 -3.03
C ASP A 70 6.12 -14.42 -2.50
N LYS A 71 6.06 -14.28 -1.18
CA LYS A 71 5.59 -13.09 -0.46
C LYS A 71 6.36 -11.85 -0.90
N VAL A 72 7.67 -11.99 -1.14
CA VAL A 72 8.53 -10.90 -1.62
C VAL A 72 8.06 -10.38 -2.98
N LYS A 73 7.64 -11.27 -3.88
CA LYS A 73 7.12 -10.89 -5.21
C LYS A 73 5.80 -10.13 -5.11
N LEU A 74 4.91 -10.53 -4.20
CA LEU A 74 3.63 -9.85 -3.96
C LEU A 74 3.82 -8.44 -3.39
N ILE A 75 4.71 -8.31 -2.41
CA ILE A 75 5.07 -7.03 -1.81
C ILE A 75 5.74 -6.13 -2.85
N GLY A 76 6.76 -6.64 -3.55
CA GLY A 76 7.49 -5.91 -4.58
C GLY A 76 6.59 -5.44 -5.73
N PHE A 77 5.65 -6.27 -6.18
CA PHE A 77 4.66 -5.87 -7.18
C PHE A 77 3.77 -4.71 -6.70
N THR A 78 3.27 -4.80 -5.46
CA THR A 78 2.37 -3.77 -4.90
C THR A 78 3.11 -2.46 -4.67
N PHE A 79 4.32 -2.53 -4.09
CA PHE A 79 5.20 -1.39 -3.92
C PHE A 79 5.57 -0.76 -5.27
N GLY A 80 5.91 -1.58 -6.26
CA GLY A 80 6.27 -1.11 -7.61
C GLY A 80 5.14 -0.32 -8.28
N ILE A 81 3.89 -0.76 -8.15
CA ILE A 81 2.74 -0.01 -8.67
C ILE A 81 2.58 1.31 -7.91
N ASN A 82 2.59 1.30 -6.58
CA ASN A 82 2.44 2.52 -5.79
C ASN A 82 3.57 3.52 -6.09
N ALA A 83 4.81 3.04 -6.22
CA ALA A 83 5.98 3.85 -6.56
C ALA A 83 5.87 4.44 -7.97
N THR A 84 5.40 3.65 -8.94
CA THR A 84 5.17 4.12 -10.32
C THR A 84 4.13 5.22 -10.36
N ILE A 85 3.00 5.05 -9.66
CA ILE A 85 1.95 6.07 -9.56
C ILE A 85 2.48 7.35 -8.91
N THR A 86 3.23 7.19 -7.81
CA THR A 86 3.84 8.31 -7.09
C THR A 86 4.81 9.08 -7.98
N LEU A 87 5.69 8.37 -8.68
CA LEU A 87 6.68 8.97 -9.58
C LEU A 87 6.01 9.69 -10.74
N ILE A 88 4.99 9.08 -11.37
CA ILE A 88 4.23 9.73 -12.44
C ILE A 88 3.57 11.02 -11.93
N TYR A 89 2.99 11.00 -10.74
CA TYR A 89 2.35 12.18 -10.15
C TYR A 89 3.35 13.34 -9.98
N PHE A 90 4.50 13.10 -9.34
CA PHE A 90 5.52 14.13 -9.10
C PHE A 90 6.29 14.57 -10.35
N LEU A 91 6.23 13.82 -11.44
CA LEU A 91 6.77 14.25 -12.73
C LEU A 91 5.81 15.17 -13.50
N ILE A 92 4.50 15.09 -13.23
CA ILE A 92 3.47 15.86 -13.92
C ILE A 92 3.13 17.15 -13.16
N PHE A 93 3.15 17.11 -11.82
CA PHE A 93 2.76 18.21 -10.93
C PHE A 93 3.92 18.62 -10.03
#